data_AF-A0A7V3BXF5-F1
#
_entry.id   AF-A0A7V3BXF5-F1
#
_cell.length_a   1.000
_cell.length_b   1.000
_cell.length_c   1.000
_cell.angle_alpha   90.00
_cell.angle_beta   90.00
_cell.angle_gamma   90.00
#
_symmetry.space_group_name_H-M   'P 1'
#
loop_
_entity.id
_entity.type
_entity.pdbx_description
1 polymer ?
#
loop_
_entity_poly.entity_id
_entity_poly.type
_entity_poly.pdbx_seq_one_letter_code
_entity_poly.pdbx_strand_id
1 'polypeptide(L)'
;MKRPRAPLLALGFAAGLLVPPAAAAAEGSHEHHPAASEIQALIDAASPGDVVHVEPGMYHGNLVVDVPVTLHGMGRPLIQGDGTGSVITVTAPGVVVSGLRIRGSAPGPVGGPSGVRIEAGATGAVVRDVVIEESYYGIAVFGTEGVQLLGNTVRGRAQAAIGDEGHAVDPDADEGAGHDEHAAGPGVFSRGDGISLWHARDVLVRGNDIASSRDGVFVSFGRNTLIDGNRVADGRYAVHSMFAEGLTISANHFEANLSGAVLMYGGRVLLLRNQIRDSHSPSTGFGVLLKDVEEVQVAENVVTGNRVGIQVDGPPVGAPGEIRIFRNTVALNGAGVSLYPSTHATFFANSFVENTVQVAAQGSGVAGKNAWSFEGVGNYWSDYRGYDLAGEGVGDMPYASGRSVEVLLRRAPVLEALASGPAFGLLGAVADRWVERDPIVVDRLPLMRPVSPAAATPSSATAAGLLGALGLGGLVAAGLAVAAIRRPLGPGRARRGV
;
A
#
# COMPACT_ATOMS: atom_id res chain seq x y z
N MET A 1 89.00 43.46 -12.89
CA MET A 1 88.11 43.57 -14.06
C MET A 1 86.78 44.17 -13.64
N LYS A 2 86.39 45.25 -14.32
CA LYS A 2 85.27 46.17 -14.06
C LYS A 2 83.91 45.48 -13.92
N ARG A 3 83.15 45.79 -12.85
CA ARG A 3 81.96 46.66 -12.87
C ARG A 3 81.52 47.05 -11.43
N PRO A 4 80.84 48.20 -11.24
CA PRO A 4 80.95 49.05 -10.04
C PRO A 4 79.77 48.97 -9.05
N ARG A 5 79.91 49.75 -7.96
CA ARG A 5 79.20 49.77 -6.67
C ARG A 5 77.84 50.52 -6.64
N ALA A 6 77.01 50.07 -5.68
CA ALA A 6 76.13 50.82 -4.72
C ALA A 6 74.79 51.41 -5.20
N PRO A 7 73.84 51.78 -4.29
CA PRO A 7 73.56 51.34 -2.91
C PRO A 7 72.07 50.91 -2.68
N LEU A 8 71.77 50.35 -1.49
CA LEU A 8 70.40 50.12 -1.01
C LEU A 8 69.62 51.44 -0.90
N LEU A 9 68.39 51.46 -1.46
CA LEU A 9 67.39 52.48 -1.19
C LEU A 9 66.18 51.84 -0.50
N ALA A 10 65.88 52.32 0.70
CA ALA A 10 64.63 52.10 1.40
C ALA A 10 63.52 52.92 0.72
N LEU A 11 62.35 52.32 0.48
CA LEU A 11 61.12 53.06 0.19
C LEU A 11 60.00 52.56 1.10
N GLY A 12 59.40 53.51 1.81
CA GLY A 12 58.33 53.29 2.77
C GLY A 12 57.01 52.89 2.12
N PHE A 13 56.28 52.03 2.82
CA PHE A 13 54.89 51.70 2.52
C PHE A 13 53.98 52.81 3.06
N ALA A 14 53.28 53.49 2.15
CA ALA A 14 52.19 54.41 2.47
C ALA A 14 50.93 53.59 2.77
N ALA A 15 50.40 53.73 4.00
CA ALA A 15 49.12 53.18 4.41
C ALA A 15 47.97 54.04 3.85
N GLY A 16 47.27 53.54 2.84
CA GLY A 16 46.01 54.11 2.38
C GLY A 16 44.86 53.64 3.27
N LEU A 17 44.23 54.58 3.99
CA LEU A 17 42.91 54.35 4.59
C LEU A 17 41.87 54.24 3.47
N LEU A 18 41.36 53.03 3.24
CA LEU A 18 40.11 52.82 2.50
C LEU A 18 38.96 52.83 3.51
N VAL A 19 38.13 53.87 3.43
CA VAL A 19 36.84 53.96 4.13
C VAL A 19 35.86 53.02 3.42
N PRO A 20 35.23 52.04 4.07
CA PRO A 20 34.18 51.25 3.45
C PRO A 20 32.93 52.12 3.22
N PRO A 21 32.20 51.93 2.11
CA PRO A 21 30.93 52.64 1.91
C PRO A 21 29.93 52.18 2.97
N ALA A 22 29.16 53.13 3.49
CA ALA A 22 28.10 52.89 4.46
C ALA A 22 27.12 51.84 3.94
N ALA A 23 26.94 50.76 4.69
CA ALA A 23 25.85 49.82 4.48
C ALA A 23 24.53 50.58 4.70
N ALA A 24 23.83 50.87 3.60
CA ALA A 24 22.42 51.18 3.69
C ALA A 24 21.74 49.91 4.22
N ALA A 25 21.32 49.96 5.48
CA ALA A 25 20.39 48.98 6.03
C ALA A 25 19.13 49.04 5.15
N ALA A 26 18.94 48.01 4.32
CA ALA A 26 17.64 47.74 3.76
C ALA A 26 16.74 47.41 4.95
N GLU A 27 15.87 48.35 5.32
CA GLU A 27 14.73 48.08 6.17
C GLU A 27 13.98 46.91 5.52
N GLY A 28 14.06 45.74 6.16
CA GLY A 28 13.28 44.60 5.76
C GLY A 28 11.82 45.01 5.81
N SER A 29 11.15 44.99 4.66
CA SER A 29 9.71 44.95 4.62
C SER A 29 9.30 43.69 5.39
N HIS A 30 8.91 43.86 6.65
CA HIS A 30 8.18 42.85 7.38
C HIS A 30 6.90 42.60 6.58
N GLU A 31 6.90 41.61 5.70
CA GLU A 31 5.67 41.09 5.12
C GLU A 31 4.80 40.69 6.31
N HIS A 32 3.79 41.51 6.61
CA HIS A 32 2.81 41.20 7.62
C HIS A 32 1.95 40.07 7.06
N HIS A 33 2.40 38.83 7.25
CA HIS A 33 1.54 37.68 6.97
C HIS A 33 0.37 37.72 7.96
N PRO A 34 -0.87 37.61 7.49
CA PRO A 34 -2.02 37.63 8.37
C PRO A 34 -1.94 36.48 9.39
N ALA A 35 -2.44 36.73 10.59
CA ALA A 35 -2.40 35.74 11.66
C ALA A 35 -3.65 34.85 11.63
N ALA A 36 -3.52 33.58 11.99
CA ALA A 36 -4.68 32.69 12.15
C ALA A 36 -5.69 33.24 13.19
N SER A 37 -5.24 34.08 14.13
CA SER A 37 -6.10 34.79 15.09
C SER A 37 -7.13 35.71 14.43
N GLU A 38 -6.88 36.20 13.20
CA GLU A 38 -7.86 36.98 12.45
C GLU A 38 -9.04 36.12 12.01
N ILE A 39 -8.78 34.88 11.58
CA ILE A 39 -9.82 33.89 11.26
C ILE A 39 -10.53 33.45 12.54
N GLN A 40 -9.77 33.25 13.64
CA GLN A 40 -10.35 32.88 14.93
C GLN A 40 -11.37 33.93 15.40
N ALA A 41 -11.04 35.23 15.29
CA ALA A 41 -11.97 36.30 15.65
C ALA A 41 -13.27 36.27 14.81
N LEU A 42 -13.22 35.82 13.55
CA LEU A 42 -14.41 35.63 12.71
C LEU A 42 -15.24 34.42 13.16
N ILE A 43 -14.59 33.33 13.57
CA ILE A 43 -15.25 32.15 14.13
C ILE A 43 -15.95 32.52 15.45
N ASP A 44 -15.24 33.20 16.35
CA ASP A 44 -15.73 33.59 17.67
C ASP A 44 -16.93 34.55 17.60
N ALA A 45 -17.01 35.35 16.53
CA ALA A 45 -18.11 36.29 16.30
C ALA A 45 -19.29 35.69 15.52
N ALA A 46 -19.14 34.49 14.96
CA ALA A 46 -20.15 33.86 14.11
C ALA A 46 -21.30 33.26 14.92
N SER A 47 -22.49 33.21 14.30
CA SER A 47 -23.63 32.47 14.81
C SER A 47 -23.67 31.05 14.24
N PRO A 48 -24.26 30.07 14.95
CA PRO A 48 -24.47 28.73 14.41
C PRO A 48 -25.19 28.77 13.06
N GLY A 49 -24.62 28.10 12.06
CA GLY A 49 -25.10 28.07 10.67
C GLY A 49 -24.42 29.08 9.73
N ASP A 50 -23.63 30.02 10.26
CA ASP A 50 -22.93 31.01 9.44
C ASP A 50 -21.81 30.38 8.59
N VAL A 51 -21.40 31.13 7.57
CA VAL A 51 -20.24 30.81 6.72
C VAL A 51 -19.13 31.80 7.01
N VAL A 52 -18.00 31.29 7.51
CA VAL A 52 -16.76 32.05 7.70
C VAL A 52 -15.90 31.90 6.44
N HIS A 53 -15.83 32.96 5.64
CA HIS A 53 -14.98 33.02 4.46
C HIS A 53 -13.55 33.38 4.86
N VAL A 54 -12.59 32.53 4.47
CA VAL A 54 -11.16 32.81 4.60
C VAL A 54 -10.66 33.33 3.25
N GLU A 55 -10.23 34.58 3.21
CA GLU A 55 -9.70 35.21 2.00
C GLU A 55 -8.36 34.58 1.56
N PRO A 56 -7.97 34.72 0.27
CA PRO A 56 -6.68 34.24 -0.20
C PRO A 56 -5.52 34.82 0.63
N GLY A 57 -4.69 33.94 1.19
CA GLY A 57 -3.57 34.34 2.04
C GLY A 57 -2.83 33.16 2.66
N MET A 58 -1.77 33.48 3.41
CA MET A 58 -1.06 32.55 4.28
C MET A 58 -1.24 33.00 5.72
N TYR A 59 -1.94 32.19 6.51
CA TYR A 59 -2.29 32.47 7.89
C TYR A 59 -1.46 31.61 8.82
N HIS A 60 -0.71 32.23 9.72
CA HIS A 60 0.16 31.51 10.65
C HIS A 60 -0.54 31.25 11.98
N GLY A 61 -0.49 30.01 12.44
CA GLY A 61 -1.06 29.55 13.72
C GLY A 61 -2.11 28.46 13.54
N ASN A 62 -2.73 28.10 14.66
CA ASN A 62 -3.75 27.05 14.73
C ASN A 62 -5.14 27.65 14.96
N LEU A 63 -6.18 26.91 14.60
CA LEU A 63 -7.59 27.30 14.71
C LEU A 63 -8.38 26.31 15.55
N VAL A 64 -9.35 26.83 16.29
CA VAL A 64 -10.38 26.04 16.98
C VAL A 64 -11.75 26.44 16.44
N VAL A 65 -12.48 25.46 15.89
CA VAL A 65 -13.84 25.64 15.38
C VAL A 65 -14.82 25.03 16.39
N ASP A 66 -15.22 25.86 17.35
CA ASP A 66 -16.13 25.54 18.46
C ASP A 66 -17.53 26.14 18.30
N VAL A 67 -17.78 26.82 17.17
CA VAL A 67 -19.09 27.25 16.71
C VAL A 67 -19.53 26.39 15.51
N PRO A 68 -20.80 25.93 15.42
CA PRO A 68 -21.34 25.19 14.27
C PRO A 68 -21.38 26.00 12.97
N VAL A 69 -20.23 26.22 12.33
CA VAL A 69 -20.10 27.06 11.12
C VAL A 69 -19.55 26.29 9.92
N THR A 70 -19.69 26.88 8.74
CA THR A 70 -18.90 26.50 7.56
C THR A 70 -17.66 27.37 7.47
N LEU A 71 -16.48 26.78 7.68
CA LEU A 71 -15.19 27.42 7.41
C LEU A 71 -14.79 27.16 5.94
N HIS A 72 -14.84 28.19 5.11
CA HIS A 72 -14.63 28.07 3.66
C HIS A 72 -13.47 28.94 3.17
N GLY A 73 -12.47 28.30 2.57
CA GLY A 73 -11.34 28.98 1.94
C GLY A 73 -11.61 29.43 0.51
N MET A 74 -11.53 30.73 0.27
CA MET A 74 -11.62 31.33 -1.07
C MET A 74 -10.29 31.19 -1.79
N GLY A 75 -10.24 30.39 -2.86
CA GLY A 75 -9.00 30.22 -3.65
C GLY A 75 -7.91 29.41 -2.95
N ARG A 76 -8.25 28.55 -1.98
CA ARG A 76 -7.32 27.68 -1.23
C ARG A 76 -6.24 28.43 -0.43
N PRO A 77 -6.63 29.33 0.50
CA PRO A 77 -5.67 29.95 1.41
C PRO A 77 -4.97 28.89 2.25
N LEU A 78 -3.73 29.19 2.65
CA LEU A 78 -2.92 28.31 3.46
C LEU A 78 -3.08 28.65 4.94
N ILE A 79 -3.46 27.67 5.74
CA ILE A 79 -3.28 27.70 7.20
C ILE A 79 -1.97 26.97 7.52
N GLN A 80 -0.98 27.74 7.94
CA GLN A 80 0.34 27.27 8.34
C GLN A 80 0.38 27.11 9.86
N GLY A 81 0.25 25.87 10.32
CA GLY A 81 0.40 25.53 11.73
C GLY A 81 1.79 25.91 12.24
N ASP A 82 1.86 26.17 13.54
CA ASP A 82 3.08 26.57 14.24
C ASP A 82 3.97 25.38 14.67
N GLY A 83 3.63 24.16 14.23
CA GLY A 83 4.30 22.93 14.64
C GLY A 83 3.91 22.43 16.03
N THR A 84 2.94 23.08 16.68
CA THR A 84 2.34 22.65 17.94
C THR A 84 0.91 22.18 17.69
N GLY A 85 0.50 21.07 18.32
CA GLY A 85 -0.88 20.59 18.20
C GLY A 85 -1.37 20.37 16.75
N SER A 86 -2.69 20.44 16.60
CA SER A 86 -3.37 20.30 15.30
C SER A 86 -3.60 21.67 14.68
N VAL A 87 -3.53 21.76 13.35
CA VAL A 87 -3.66 23.04 12.64
C VAL A 87 -5.09 23.55 12.72
N ILE A 88 -6.09 22.68 12.53
CA ILE A 88 -7.50 22.98 12.74
C ILE A 88 -8.08 21.93 13.67
N THR A 89 -8.65 22.36 14.80
CA THR A 89 -9.37 21.50 15.74
C THR A 89 -10.85 21.82 15.69
N VAL A 90 -11.68 20.83 15.36
CA VAL A 90 -13.14 20.94 15.28
C VAL A 90 -13.75 20.29 16.50
N THR A 91 -14.48 21.08 17.29
CA THR A 91 -15.14 20.62 18.53
C THR A 91 -16.65 20.77 18.48
N ALA A 92 -17.17 21.68 17.65
CA ALA A 92 -18.61 21.87 17.45
C ALA A 92 -19.22 20.85 16.48
N PRO A 93 -20.49 20.46 16.70
CA PRO A 93 -21.22 19.60 15.76
C PRO A 93 -21.56 20.34 14.46
N GLY A 94 -21.72 19.59 13.38
CA GLY A 94 -22.21 20.10 12.09
C GLY A 94 -21.25 21.06 11.38
N VAL A 95 -20.00 21.17 11.82
CA VAL A 95 -18.99 22.03 11.19
C VAL A 95 -18.62 21.50 9.81
N VAL A 96 -18.47 22.42 8.86
CA VAL A 96 -17.95 22.12 7.53
C VAL A 96 -16.62 22.83 7.33
N VAL A 97 -15.55 22.08 7.07
CA VAL A 97 -14.24 22.64 6.68
C VAL A 97 -14.03 22.38 5.20
N SER A 98 -13.80 23.44 4.42
CA SER A 98 -13.67 23.29 2.96
C SER A 98 -12.76 24.29 2.27
N GLY A 99 -12.16 23.86 1.16
CA GLY A 99 -11.43 24.76 0.26
C GLY A 99 -10.17 25.36 0.87
N LEU A 100 -9.53 24.70 1.83
CA LEU A 100 -8.30 25.17 2.49
C LEU A 100 -7.08 24.36 2.05
N ARG A 101 -5.91 24.97 2.16
CA ARG A 101 -4.62 24.27 2.20
C ARG A 101 -4.10 24.30 3.64
N ILE A 102 -3.60 23.18 4.14
CA ILE A 102 -3.27 23.02 5.57
C ILE A 102 -1.92 22.33 5.69
N ARG A 103 -1.00 22.88 6.50
CA ARG A 103 0.32 22.31 6.74
C ARG A 103 0.80 22.56 8.17
N GLY A 104 1.78 21.77 8.61
CA GLY A 104 2.58 22.10 9.80
C GLY A 104 2.00 21.64 11.14
N SER A 105 1.27 20.51 11.19
CA SER A 105 0.88 19.91 12.47
C SER A 105 2.09 19.37 13.25
N ALA A 106 1.97 19.30 14.57
CA ALA A 106 2.93 18.60 15.42
C ALA A 106 2.97 17.09 15.10
N PRO A 107 4.12 16.40 15.31
CA PRO A 107 4.13 14.94 15.42
C PRO A 107 3.44 14.49 16.72
N GLY A 108 2.96 13.26 16.76
CA GLY A 108 2.40 12.70 17.99
C GLY A 108 2.00 11.22 17.88
N PRO A 109 1.52 10.62 18.99
CA PRO A 109 1.09 9.22 18.99
C PRO A 109 -0.10 9.01 18.06
N VAL A 110 -0.53 7.75 17.86
CA VAL A 110 -1.70 7.45 17.03
C VAL A 110 -2.95 8.15 17.56
N GLY A 111 -3.73 8.75 16.66
CA GLY A 111 -4.82 9.65 17.03
C GLY A 111 -4.36 10.99 17.60
N GLY A 112 -3.11 11.39 17.38
CA GLY A 112 -2.49 12.62 17.87
C GLY A 112 -2.76 13.87 17.01
N PRO A 113 -1.84 14.85 17.00
CA PRO A 113 -2.03 16.10 16.29
C PRO A 113 -2.05 15.97 14.77
N SER A 114 -2.91 16.71 14.09
CA SER A 114 -3.24 16.52 12.67
C SER A 114 -3.43 17.83 11.91
N GLY A 115 -3.52 17.76 10.59
CA GLY A 115 -3.97 18.90 9.78
C GLY A 115 -5.38 19.33 10.18
N VAL A 116 -6.32 18.37 10.19
CA VAL A 116 -7.68 18.58 10.70
C VAL A 116 -8.01 17.52 11.74
N ARG A 117 -8.26 17.95 12.97
CA ARG A 117 -8.68 17.10 14.09
C ARG A 117 -10.16 17.29 14.36
N ILE A 118 -10.92 16.21 14.36
CA ILE A 118 -12.35 16.19 14.68
C ILE A 118 -12.52 15.47 16.01
N GLU A 119 -12.94 16.21 17.03
CA GLU A 119 -13.08 15.71 18.40
C GLU A 119 -14.46 15.08 18.65
N ALA A 120 -14.60 14.41 19.79
CA ALA A 120 -15.80 13.63 20.15
C ALA A 120 -17.12 14.41 20.02
N GLY A 121 -17.10 15.71 20.35
CA GLY A 121 -18.28 16.59 20.27
C GLY A 121 -18.69 17.01 18.85
N ALA A 122 -17.82 16.82 17.86
CA ALA A 122 -18.01 17.30 16.49
C ALA A 122 -18.79 16.31 15.60
N THR A 123 -19.98 15.92 16.06
CA THR A 123 -20.84 14.99 15.32
C THR A 123 -21.28 15.59 13.98
N GLY A 124 -21.36 14.77 12.95
CA GLY A 124 -21.80 15.21 11.63
C GLY A 124 -20.84 16.16 10.91
N ALA A 125 -19.59 16.29 11.37
CA ALA A 125 -18.61 17.17 10.74
C ALA A 125 -18.30 16.72 9.29
N VAL A 126 -18.10 17.70 8.41
CA VAL A 126 -17.75 17.46 7.00
C VAL A 126 -16.43 18.14 6.68
N VAL A 127 -15.45 17.37 6.22
CA VAL A 127 -14.20 17.91 5.68
C VAL A 127 -14.15 17.58 4.21
N ARG A 128 -14.19 18.61 3.36
CA ARG A 128 -14.25 18.44 1.92
C ARG A 128 -13.34 19.35 1.13
N ASP A 129 -12.82 18.85 0.03
CA ASP A 129 -12.01 19.63 -0.92
C ASP A 129 -10.82 20.35 -0.26
N VAL A 130 -10.25 19.82 0.84
CA VAL A 130 -9.05 20.37 1.46
C VAL A 130 -7.77 19.71 0.92
N VAL A 131 -6.67 20.44 0.94
CA VAL A 131 -5.33 19.95 0.62
C VAL A 131 -4.49 19.97 1.89
N ILE A 132 -4.07 18.80 2.36
CA ILE A 132 -3.22 18.67 3.55
C ILE A 132 -1.88 18.14 3.14
N GLU A 133 -0.82 18.86 3.51
CA GLU A 133 0.56 18.52 3.16
C GLU A 133 1.46 18.66 4.39
N GLU A 134 2.49 17.82 4.51
CA GLU A 134 3.53 17.93 5.54
C GLU A 134 3.05 17.86 7.01
N SER A 135 1.77 17.55 7.23
CA SER A 135 1.22 17.21 8.54
C SER A 135 1.60 15.78 8.93
N TYR A 136 1.68 15.53 10.23
CA TYR A 136 1.99 14.20 10.72
C TYR A 136 0.82 13.24 10.44
N TYR A 137 -0.36 13.55 11.00
CA TYR A 137 -1.63 13.01 10.52
C TYR A 137 -2.31 14.00 9.58
N GLY A 138 -2.94 13.52 8.51
CA GLY A 138 -3.73 14.37 7.62
C GLY A 138 -5.03 14.82 8.31
N ILE A 139 -5.99 13.90 8.40
CA ILE A 139 -7.28 14.10 9.07
C ILE A 139 -7.44 13.05 10.17
N ALA A 140 -7.74 13.47 11.40
CA ALA A 140 -7.99 12.57 12.52
C ALA A 140 -9.40 12.74 13.06
N VAL A 141 -10.13 11.64 13.27
CA VAL A 141 -11.48 11.60 13.84
C VAL A 141 -11.42 10.81 15.15
N PHE A 142 -11.90 11.39 16.24
CA PHE A 142 -11.81 10.79 17.57
C PHE A 142 -13.17 10.75 18.26
N GLY A 143 -13.69 9.54 18.50
CA GLY A 143 -14.83 9.30 19.39
C GLY A 143 -16.15 9.96 18.97
N THR A 144 -16.33 10.25 17.68
CA THR A 144 -17.53 10.92 17.16
C THR A 144 -18.22 10.11 16.05
N GLU A 145 -19.35 10.61 15.55
CA GLU A 145 -20.18 9.90 14.57
C GLU A 145 -20.69 10.79 13.42
N GLY A 146 -21.04 10.16 12.31
CA GLY A 146 -21.65 10.82 11.15
C GLY A 146 -20.69 11.69 10.33
N VAL A 147 -19.39 11.48 10.48
CA VAL A 147 -18.36 12.30 9.81
C VAL A 147 -18.22 11.94 8.34
N GLN A 148 -18.04 12.97 7.50
CA GLN A 148 -17.82 12.80 6.06
C GLN A 148 -16.51 13.45 5.62
N LEU A 149 -15.63 12.65 5.04
CA LEU A 149 -14.33 13.05 4.50
C LEU A 149 -14.37 12.88 2.97
N LEU A 150 -14.55 13.99 2.25
CA LEU A 150 -14.96 13.99 0.84
C LEU A 150 -13.95 14.73 -0.07
N GLY A 151 -13.42 14.08 -1.09
CA GLY A 151 -12.65 14.80 -2.14
C GLY A 151 -11.37 15.47 -1.64
N ASN A 152 -10.81 15.03 -0.50
CA ASN A 152 -9.63 15.65 0.09
C ASN A 152 -8.35 15.11 -0.56
N THR A 153 -7.32 15.95 -0.63
CA THR A 153 -5.97 15.54 -1.02
C THR A 153 -5.09 15.54 0.22
N VAL A 154 -4.53 14.38 0.56
CA VAL A 154 -3.58 14.24 1.68
C VAL A 154 -2.24 13.77 1.13
N ARG A 155 -1.19 14.55 1.41
CA ARG A 155 0.20 14.21 1.10
C ARG A 155 0.98 14.18 2.40
N GLY A 156 1.33 12.97 2.86
CA GLY A 156 2.13 12.79 4.05
C GLY A 156 3.58 13.25 3.87
N ARG A 157 4.42 12.99 4.88
CA ARG A 157 5.83 13.39 4.91
C ARG A 157 6.68 12.43 4.08
N ALA A 158 6.74 12.61 2.76
CA ALA A 158 7.43 11.70 1.84
C ALA A 158 8.92 11.44 2.17
N GLN A 159 9.61 12.39 2.81
CA GLN A 159 11.02 12.23 3.19
C GLN A 159 11.24 11.39 4.46
N ALA A 160 10.19 11.17 5.26
CA ALA A 160 10.26 10.34 6.46
C ALA A 160 10.22 8.85 6.10
N ALA A 161 10.88 8.02 6.91
CA ALA A 161 10.93 6.57 6.69
C ALA A 161 9.55 5.93 6.91
N ILE A 162 9.26 4.87 6.15
CA ILE A 162 8.15 3.96 6.42
C ILE A 162 8.74 2.71 7.04
N GLY A 163 8.27 2.32 8.23
CA GLY A 163 8.59 1.04 8.83
C GLY A 163 7.88 -0.10 8.11
N ASP A 164 8.62 -1.13 7.74
CA ASP A 164 8.11 -2.40 7.22
C ASP A 164 7.93 -3.37 8.40
N GLU A 165 7.01 -3.04 9.30
CA GLU A 165 6.73 -3.83 10.50
C GLU A 165 5.82 -5.00 10.14
N GLY A 166 6.40 -6.21 10.11
CA GLY A 166 5.71 -7.47 9.84
C GLY A 166 4.69 -7.83 10.92
N HIS A 167 3.48 -7.27 10.85
CA HIS A 167 2.34 -7.75 11.65
C HIS A 167 1.77 -9.09 11.12
N ALA A 168 2.24 -9.54 9.95
CA ALA A 168 2.05 -10.89 9.44
C ALA A 168 3.22 -11.76 9.91
N VAL A 169 2.94 -12.56 10.93
CA VAL A 169 3.87 -13.43 11.64
C VAL A 169 4.64 -14.31 10.63
N ASP A 170 5.93 -14.04 10.51
CA ASP A 170 6.90 -14.97 9.94
C ASP A 170 6.99 -16.17 10.90
N PRO A 171 6.69 -17.41 10.47
CA PRO A 171 6.83 -18.59 11.33
C PRO A 171 8.26 -18.86 11.80
N ASP A 172 9.28 -18.21 11.21
CA ASP A 172 10.68 -18.30 11.63
C ASP A 172 11.13 -17.11 12.50
N ALA A 173 10.26 -16.13 12.79
CA ALA A 173 10.57 -15.02 13.70
C ALA A 173 10.36 -15.46 15.16
N ASP A 174 11.44 -15.44 15.93
CA ASP A 174 11.51 -15.76 17.36
C ASP A 174 10.39 -15.03 18.14
N GLU A 175 9.43 -15.78 18.70
CA GLU A 175 8.25 -15.29 19.45
C GLU A 175 8.60 -14.62 20.80
N GLY A 176 9.85 -14.17 20.96
CA GLY A 176 10.38 -13.60 22.21
C GLY A 176 10.43 -12.07 22.26
N ALA A 177 10.13 -11.36 21.18
CA ALA A 177 10.02 -9.90 21.21
C ALA A 177 8.57 -9.53 21.52
N GLY A 178 8.34 -8.94 22.68
CA GLY A 178 7.04 -8.41 23.08
C GLY A 178 6.40 -7.59 21.97
N HIS A 179 5.07 -7.66 21.90
CA HIS A 179 4.23 -6.84 21.04
C HIS A 179 4.32 -5.36 21.44
N ASP A 180 5.48 -4.75 21.24
CA ASP A 180 5.64 -3.31 21.27
C ASP A 180 5.13 -2.77 19.94
N GLU A 181 3.81 -2.63 19.85
CA GLU A 181 3.29 -1.46 19.14
C GLU A 181 4.04 -0.26 19.73
N HIS A 182 4.87 0.42 18.93
CA HIS A 182 5.51 1.70 19.27
C HIS A 182 6.92 1.71 19.92
N ALA A 183 7.84 0.83 19.52
CA ALA A 183 9.25 0.95 19.96
C ALA A 183 9.99 2.18 19.40
N ALA A 184 9.48 2.83 18.34
CA ALA A 184 9.94 4.16 17.92
C ALA A 184 8.85 5.18 18.23
N GLY A 185 9.07 6.01 19.26
CA GLY A 185 8.21 7.17 19.51
C GLY A 185 8.06 8.05 18.26
N PRO A 186 7.00 8.89 18.16
CA PRO A 186 6.73 9.72 17.00
C PRO A 186 7.87 10.72 16.77
N GLY A 187 8.86 10.29 15.98
CA GLY A 187 10.04 11.07 15.66
C GLY A 187 9.73 12.09 14.58
N VAL A 188 10.55 13.14 14.50
CA VAL A 188 10.52 14.12 13.40
C VAL A 188 10.68 13.43 12.02
N PHE A 189 11.22 12.22 12.01
CA PHE A 189 11.51 11.40 10.82
C PHE A 189 10.53 10.24 10.57
N SER A 190 9.38 10.19 11.26
CA SER A 190 8.32 9.20 10.97
C SER A 190 7.14 9.82 10.21
N ARG A 191 6.46 8.99 9.43
CA ARG A 191 5.19 9.34 8.79
C ARG A 191 4.04 9.03 9.75
N GLY A 192 3.02 9.89 9.80
CA GLY A 192 1.72 9.54 10.37
C GLY A 192 0.73 9.14 9.26
N ASP A 193 -0.50 8.84 9.67
CA ASP A 193 -1.53 8.31 8.77
C ASP A 193 -2.20 9.44 7.97
N GLY A 194 -2.68 9.11 6.77
CA GLY A 194 -3.40 10.07 5.93
C GLY A 194 -4.74 10.45 6.58
N ILE A 195 -5.56 9.44 6.85
CA ILE A 195 -6.81 9.56 7.59
C ILE A 195 -6.78 8.56 8.74
N SER A 196 -7.07 9.02 9.96
CA SER A 196 -7.08 8.18 11.17
C SER A 196 -8.44 8.25 11.84
N LEU A 197 -9.10 7.11 12.01
CA LEU A 197 -10.41 6.98 12.62
C LEU A 197 -10.28 6.18 13.92
N TRP A 198 -10.52 6.84 15.06
CA TRP A 198 -10.43 6.24 16.39
C TRP A 198 -11.77 6.29 17.08
N HIS A 199 -12.33 5.12 17.43
CA HIS A 199 -13.65 5.01 18.05
C HIS A 199 -14.75 5.77 17.29
N ALA A 200 -14.60 5.90 15.97
CA ALA A 200 -15.53 6.65 15.14
C ALA A 200 -16.62 5.73 14.58
N ARG A 201 -17.84 6.27 14.41
CA ARG A 201 -18.99 5.51 13.92
C ARG A 201 -19.68 6.21 12.74
N ASP A 202 -20.22 5.42 11.82
CA ASP A 202 -20.99 5.93 10.68
C ASP A 202 -20.20 6.96 9.86
N VAL A 203 -18.95 6.60 9.52
CA VAL A 203 -18.01 7.48 8.81
C VAL A 203 -18.00 7.16 7.31
N LEU A 204 -18.05 8.21 6.50
CA LEU A 204 -17.86 8.15 5.06
C LEU A 204 -16.51 8.74 4.66
N VAL A 205 -15.66 7.92 4.04
CA VAL A 205 -14.39 8.35 3.42
C VAL A 205 -14.52 8.14 1.91
N ARG A 206 -14.78 9.21 1.16
CA ARG A 206 -15.09 9.11 -0.28
C ARG A 206 -14.30 10.04 -1.17
N GLY A 207 -13.80 9.50 -2.29
CA GLY A 207 -13.18 10.29 -3.36
C GLY A 207 -11.90 11.01 -2.94
N ASN A 208 -11.23 10.58 -1.87
CA ASN A 208 -10.00 11.19 -1.40
C ASN A 208 -8.79 10.65 -2.17
N ASP A 209 -7.77 11.47 -2.32
CA ASP A 209 -6.46 11.11 -2.87
C ASP A 209 -5.41 11.21 -1.76
N ILE A 210 -4.91 10.06 -1.30
CA ILE A 210 -4.01 9.94 -0.16
C ILE A 210 -2.70 9.34 -0.65
N ALA A 211 -1.58 10.03 -0.39
CA ALA A 211 -0.28 9.51 -0.76
C ALA A 211 0.81 9.84 0.25
N SER A 212 1.86 9.03 0.26
CA SER A 212 3.08 9.28 1.05
C SER A 212 2.82 9.41 2.57
N SER A 213 1.78 8.77 3.08
CA SER A 213 1.54 8.61 4.53
C SER A 213 2.17 7.32 5.05
N ARG A 214 2.06 7.06 6.37
CA ARG A 214 2.31 5.74 6.94
C ARG A 214 1.18 4.82 6.50
N ASP A 215 0.01 4.92 7.09
CA ASP A 215 -1.18 4.22 6.59
C ASP A 215 -2.06 5.23 5.84
N GLY A 216 -2.76 4.79 4.79
CA GLY A 216 -3.66 5.64 4.01
C GLY A 216 -4.89 6.01 4.81
N VAL A 217 -5.72 4.99 5.10
CA VAL A 217 -6.84 5.08 6.03
C VAL A 217 -6.65 4.07 7.15
N PHE A 218 -6.47 4.56 8.38
CA PHE A 218 -6.39 3.74 9.58
C PHE A 218 -7.72 3.77 10.34
N VAL A 219 -8.25 2.61 10.69
CA VAL A 219 -9.50 2.47 11.46
C VAL A 219 -9.23 1.63 12.70
N SER A 220 -9.44 2.21 13.88
CA SER A 220 -9.24 1.55 15.17
C SER A 220 -10.51 1.63 16.01
N PHE A 221 -11.06 0.47 16.39
CA PHE A 221 -12.31 0.35 17.16
C PHE A 221 -13.50 1.10 16.55
N GLY A 222 -13.54 1.22 15.22
CA GLY A 222 -14.59 1.93 14.48
C GLY A 222 -15.80 1.05 14.15
N ARG A 223 -16.96 1.66 13.88
CA ARG A 223 -18.15 0.94 13.38
C ARG A 223 -18.75 1.58 12.14
N ASN A 224 -19.34 0.77 11.27
CA ASN A 224 -20.11 1.22 10.10
C ASN A 224 -19.34 2.25 9.25
N THR A 225 -18.14 1.88 8.81
CA THR A 225 -17.29 2.78 8.02
C THR A 225 -17.36 2.40 6.55
N LEU A 226 -17.61 3.38 5.68
CA LEU A 226 -17.59 3.23 4.23
C LEU A 226 -16.39 3.97 3.65
N ILE A 227 -15.45 3.22 3.07
CA ILE A 227 -14.28 3.70 2.35
C ILE A 227 -14.53 3.45 0.85
N ASP A 228 -14.89 4.50 0.11
CA ASP A 228 -15.45 4.37 -1.23
C ASP A 228 -14.77 5.27 -2.27
N GLY A 229 -14.30 4.70 -3.38
CA GLY A 229 -13.79 5.48 -4.51
C GLY A 229 -12.54 6.33 -4.20
N ASN A 230 -11.71 5.93 -3.25
CA ASN A 230 -10.47 6.64 -2.89
C ASN A 230 -9.27 6.12 -3.69
N ARG A 231 -8.27 6.97 -3.90
CA ARG A 231 -6.94 6.60 -4.37
C ARG A 231 -5.96 6.64 -3.20
N VAL A 232 -5.23 5.55 -2.97
CA VAL A 232 -4.21 5.46 -1.92
C VAL A 232 -2.91 4.89 -2.47
N ALA A 233 -1.82 5.64 -2.34
CA ALA A 233 -0.53 5.25 -2.91
C ALA A 233 0.69 5.59 -2.04
N ASP A 234 1.81 4.90 -2.30
CA ASP A 234 3.13 5.20 -1.74
C ASP A 234 3.19 5.24 -0.20
N GLY A 235 2.32 4.46 0.45
CA GLY A 235 2.26 4.28 1.90
C GLY A 235 2.69 2.87 2.34
N ARG A 236 2.57 2.61 3.65
CA ARG A 236 2.68 1.28 4.24
C ARG A 236 1.44 0.47 3.89
N TYR A 237 0.31 0.75 4.53
CA TYR A 237 -0.95 0.07 4.26
C TYR A 237 -1.94 1.04 3.62
N ALA A 238 -2.58 0.63 2.52
CA ALA A 238 -3.60 1.47 1.89
C ALA A 238 -4.82 1.65 2.82
N VAL A 239 -5.29 0.54 3.38
CA VAL A 239 -6.26 0.52 4.47
C VAL A 239 -5.75 -0.39 5.57
N HIS A 240 -5.76 0.11 6.79
CA HIS A 240 -5.38 -0.65 7.98
C HIS A 240 -6.52 -0.60 8.99
N SER A 241 -7.06 -1.76 9.35
CA SER A 241 -8.16 -1.88 10.30
C SER A 241 -7.79 -2.77 11.48
N MET A 242 -8.02 -2.25 12.69
CA MET A 242 -7.86 -2.96 13.96
C MET A 242 -9.19 -2.89 14.73
N PHE A 243 -9.81 -4.05 15.01
CA PHE A 243 -11.02 -4.12 15.84
C PHE A 243 -12.24 -3.37 15.29
N ALA A 244 -12.31 -3.17 13.97
CA ALA A 244 -13.45 -2.51 13.33
C ALA A 244 -14.60 -3.48 13.04
N GLU A 245 -15.82 -2.96 13.07
CA GLU A 245 -17.04 -3.71 12.80
C GLU A 245 -17.88 -3.04 11.69
N GLY A 246 -18.33 -3.78 10.68
CA GLY A 246 -19.14 -3.19 9.61
C GLY A 246 -18.31 -2.27 8.70
N LEU A 247 -17.24 -2.82 8.13
CA LEU A 247 -16.34 -2.08 7.25
C LEU A 247 -16.64 -2.43 5.78
N THR A 248 -17.03 -1.42 5.00
CA THR A 248 -17.20 -1.56 3.55
C THR A 248 -16.10 -0.79 2.83
N ILE A 249 -15.30 -1.49 2.04
CA ILE A 249 -14.22 -0.93 1.23
C ILE A 249 -14.61 -1.19 -0.23
N SER A 250 -15.06 -0.15 -0.93
CA SER A 250 -15.61 -0.28 -2.28
C SER A 250 -14.96 0.62 -3.32
N ALA A 251 -14.75 0.08 -4.52
CA ALA A 251 -14.32 0.85 -5.69
C ALA A 251 -13.04 1.70 -5.50
N ASN A 252 -12.16 1.32 -4.57
CA ASN A 252 -10.92 2.05 -4.31
C ASN A 252 -9.78 1.58 -5.22
N HIS A 253 -8.78 2.44 -5.40
CA HIS A 253 -7.55 2.14 -6.12
C HIS A 253 -6.35 2.25 -5.16
N PHE A 254 -5.75 1.11 -4.85
CA PHE A 254 -4.55 0.98 -4.03
C PHE A 254 -3.36 0.59 -4.90
N GLU A 255 -2.27 1.36 -4.85
CA GLU A 255 -1.13 1.19 -5.76
C GLU A 255 0.18 1.53 -5.08
N ALA A 256 1.21 0.70 -5.29
CA ALA A 256 2.57 0.94 -4.80
C ALA A 256 2.65 1.22 -3.29
N ASN A 257 1.75 0.61 -2.52
CA ASN A 257 1.86 0.58 -1.06
C ASN A 257 2.70 -0.64 -0.64
N LEU A 258 3.24 -0.66 0.57
CA LEU A 258 3.88 -1.88 1.08
C LEU A 258 2.86 -3.04 1.15
N SER A 259 1.60 -2.74 1.50
CA SER A 259 0.44 -3.62 1.40
C SER A 259 -0.82 -2.84 1.01
N GLY A 260 -1.79 -3.53 0.41
CA GLY A 260 -3.11 -3.00 0.11
C GLY A 260 -4.00 -2.90 1.36
N ALA A 261 -4.98 -3.80 1.47
CA ALA A 261 -5.92 -3.82 2.60
C ALA A 261 -5.46 -4.81 3.68
N VAL A 262 -5.16 -4.31 4.87
CA VAL A 262 -4.74 -5.10 6.03
C VAL A 262 -5.79 -5.00 7.13
N LEU A 263 -6.53 -6.09 7.36
CA LEU A 263 -7.72 -6.11 8.20
C LEU A 263 -7.54 -7.12 9.33
N MET A 264 -7.66 -6.64 10.56
CA MET A 264 -7.26 -7.40 11.75
C MET A 264 -8.32 -7.31 12.86
N TYR A 265 -8.59 -8.46 13.49
CA TYR A 265 -9.32 -8.59 14.75
C TYR A 265 -10.73 -7.97 14.77
N GLY A 266 -11.51 -8.14 13.69
CA GLY A 266 -12.80 -7.47 13.51
C GLY A 266 -13.87 -8.35 12.89
N GLY A 267 -14.95 -7.74 12.40
CA GLY A 267 -16.04 -8.51 11.80
C GLY A 267 -16.96 -7.69 10.91
N ARG A 268 -17.72 -8.39 10.06
CA ARG A 268 -18.61 -7.79 9.04
C ARG A 268 -17.82 -6.89 8.09
N VAL A 269 -17.15 -7.53 7.13
CA VAL A 269 -16.28 -6.86 6.18
C VAL A 269 -16.74 -7.14 4.75
N LEU A 270 -16.91 -6.08 3.96
CA LEU A 270 -17.19 -6.16 2.52
C LEU A 270 -16.11 -5.44 1.72
N LEU A 271 -15.28 -6.18 0.99
CA LEU A 271 -14.31 -5.64 0.03
C LEU A 271 -14.87 -5.86 -1.37
N LEU A 272 -15.31 -4.78 -2.02
CA LEU A 272 -16.04 -4.87 -3.28
C LEU A 272 -15.41 -4.00 -4.38
N ARG A 273 -15.06 -4.59 -5.53
CA ARG A 273 -14.64 -3.84 -6.72
C ARG A 273 -13.42 -2.94 -6.55
N ASN A 274 -12.52 -3.28 -5.64
CA ASN A 274 -11.26 -2.55 -5.47
C ASN A 274 -10.22 -3.01 -6.50
N GLN A 275 -9.33 -2.10 -6.89
CA GLN A 275 -8.13 -2.40 -7.64
C GLN A 275 -6.93 -2.29 -6.70
N ILE A 276 -6.23 -3.40 -6.48
CA ILE A 276 -5.13 -3.49 -5.52
C ILE A 276 -3.90 -4.02 -6.25
N ARG A 277 -2.89 -3.17 -6.42
CA ARG A 277 -1.72 -3.51 -7.23
C ARG A 277 -0.38 -3.13 -6.63
N ASP A 278 0.63 -3.89 -7.04
CA ASP A 278 2.05 -3.59 -6.87
C ASP A 278 2.51 -3.47 -5.40
N SER A 279 1.94 -4.30 -4.52
CA SER A 279 2.37 -4.42 -3.12
C SER A 279 3.54 -5.38 -2.99
N HIS A 280 4.77 -4.85 -3.07
CA HIS A 280 5.99 -5.65 -3.17
C HIS A 280 6.86 -5.71 -1.91
N SER A 281 6.35 -5.30 -0.73
CA SER A 281 7.14 -5.42 0.50
C SER A 281 7.60 -6.87 0.70
N PRO A 282 8.91 -7.11 0.96
CA PRO A 282 9.42 -8.45 1.25
C PRO A 282 8.75 -9.09 2.46
N SER A 283 8.42 -8.31 3.49
CA SER A 283 7.82 -8.82 4.73
C SER A 283 6.28 -8.77 4.71
N THR A 284 5.68 -7.68 4.19
CA THR A 284 4.25 -7.39 4.29
C THR A 284 3.53 -7.26 2.95
N GLY A 285 4.13 -7.57 1.80
CA GLY A 285 3.57 -7.40 0.43
C GLY A 285 2.22 -8.06 0.07
N PHE A 286 1.16 -7.80 0.82
CA PHE A 286 -0.18 -8.35 0.67
C PHE A 286 -1.04 -7.41 -0.17
N GLY A 287 -1.81 -7.94 -1.12
CA GLY A 287 -2.92 -7.21 -1.69
C GLY A 287 -4.05 -7.08 -0.66
N VAL A 288 -4.49 -8.21 -0.11
CA VAL A 288 -5.46 -8.29 0.98
C VAL A 288 -4.93 -9.21 2.07
N LEU A 289 -4.93 -8.77 3.32
CA LEU A 289 -4.72 -9.59 4.51
C LEU A 289 -6.00 -9.58 5.36
N LEU A 290 -6.51 -10.76 5.63
CA LEU A 290 -7.54 -11.01 6.63
C LEU A 290 -6.90 -11.75 7.79
N LYS A 291 -6.88 -11.15 8.98
CA LYS A 291 -6.36 -11.78 10.19
C LYS A 291 -7.39 -11.71 11.31
N ASP A 292 -7.87 -12.87 11.75
CA ASP A 292 -8.88 -12.96 12.80
C ASP A 292 -10.10 -12.06 12.51
N VAL A 293 -10.61 -12.15 11.27
CA VAL A 293 -11.77 -11.37 10.80
C VAL A 293 -12.94 -12.30 10.48
N GLU A 294 -14.11 -11.94 11.00
CA GLU A 294 -15.36 -12.70 10.85
C GLU A 294 -16.32 -12.06 9.82
N GLU A 295 -17.24 -12.86 9.27
CA GLU A 295 -18.28 -12.42 8.32
C GLU A 295 -17.71 -11.58 7.16
N VAL A 296 -16.85 -12.19 6.36
CA VAL A 296 -16.09 -11.50 5.31
C VAL A 296 -16.61 -11.85 3.92
N GLN A 297 -16.81 -10.83 3.10
CA GLN A 297 -17.03 -10.96 1.67
C GLN A 297 -15.97 -10.17 0.91
N VAL A 298 -15.14 -10.88 0.14
CA VAL A 298 -14.19 -10.28 -0.81
C VAL A 298 -14.72 -10.58 -2.21
N ALA A 299 -15.24 -9.56 -2.88
CA ALA A 299 -16.00 -9.72 -4.11
C ALA A 299 -15.58 -8.78 -5.23
N GLU A 300 -15.47 -9.28 -6.46
CA GLU A 300 -15.30 -8.46 -7.66
C GLU A 300 -14.04 -7.56 -7.65
N ASN A 301 -13.05 -7.87 -6.82
CA ASN A 301 -11.80 -7.13 -6.74
C ASN A 301 -10.81 -7.59 -7.82
N VAL A 302 -9.92 -6.70 -8.23
CA VAL A 302 -8.78 -6.97 -9.11
C VAL A 302 -7.50 -6.81 -8.28
N VAL A 303 -6.85 -7.93 -7.97
CA VAL A 303 -5.67 -8.00 -7.09
C VAL A 303 -4.47 -8.49 -7.90
N THR A 304 -3.57 -7.58 -8.26
CA THR A 304 -2.54 -7.84 -9.29
C THR A 304 -1.14 -7.42 -8.91
N GLY A 305 -0.12 -8.22 -9.23
CA GLY A 305 1.27 -7.78 -9.06
C GLY A 305 1.71 -7.64 -7.60
N ASN A 306 1.05 -8.29 -6.65
CA ASN A 306 1.45 -8.25 -5.24
C ASN A 306 2.36 -9.44 -4.90
N ARG A 307 3.19 -9.36 -3.85
CA ARG A 307 3.95 -10.54 -3.38
C ARG A 307 3.00 -11.67 -2.98
N VAL A 308 1.92 -11.34 -2.29
CA VAL A 308 0.79 -12.22 -1.99
C VAL A 308 -0.51 -11.51 -2.36
N GLY A 309 -1.35 -12.12 -3.17
CA GLY A 309 -2.64 -11.55 -3.59
C GLY A 309 -3.60 -11.45 -2.39
N ILE A 310 -4.09 -12.58 -1.91
CA ILE A 310 -4.99 -12.65 -0.74
C ILE A 310 -4.38 -13.58 0.31
N GLN A 311 -4.12 -13.07 1.50
CA GLN A 311 -3.75 -13.85 2.67
C GLN A 311 -4.92 -13.97 3.64
N VAL A 312 -5.17 -15.19 4.12
CA VAL A 312 -6.18 -15.47 5.13
C VAL A 312 -5.53 -16.18 6.30
N ASP A 313 -5.62 -15.54 7.46
CA ASP A 313 -5.41 -16.09 8.78
C ASP A 313 -6.78 -16.08 9.47
N GLY A 314 -7.43 -17.24 9.44
CA GLY A 314 -8.83 -17.37 9.84
C GLY A 314 -9.03 -17.08 11.32
N PRO A 315 -10.27 -16.70 11.73
CA PRO A 315 -10.58 -16.45 13.12
C PRO A 315 -10.42 -17.72 13.99
N PRO A 316 -10.38 -17.56 15.32
CA PRO A 316 -10.31 -18.69 16.24
C PRO A 316 -11.39 -19.74 15.96
N VAL A 317 -11.05 -21.01 16.16
CA VAL A 317 -11.97 -22.13 15.92
C VAL A 317 -13.28 -21.93 16.70
N GLY A 318 -14.41 -22.00 15.98
CA GLY A 318 -15.74 -21.81 16.56
C GLY A 318 -16.28 -20.37 16.47
N ALA A 319 -15.50 -19.44 15.93
CA ALA A 319 -15.98 -18.11 15.56
C ALA A 319 -17.20 -18.20 14.61
N PRO A 320 -18.26 -17.42 14.86
CA PRO A 320 -19.38 -17.31 13.93
C PRO A 320 -18.95 -16.55 12.66
N GLY A 321 -19.67 -16.79 11.56
CA GLY A 321 -19.48 -16.04 10.33
C GLY A 321 -18.58 -16.74 9.32
N GLU A 322 -18.94 -16.59 8.05
CA GLU A 322 -18.24 -17.21 6.93
C GLU A 322 -17.31 -16.23 6.24
N ILE A 323 -16.20 -16.75 5.72
CA ILE A 323 -15.33 -16.03 4.79
C ILE A 323 -15.65 -16.50 3.37
N ARG A 324 -16.19 -15.61 2.54
CA ARG A 324 -16.50 -15.87 1.13
C ARG A 324 -15.66 -14.97 0.23
N ILE A 325 -14.94 -15.59 -0.69
CA ILE A 325 -14.05 -14.90 -1.63
C ILE A 325 -14.51 -15.29 -3.03
N PHE A 326 -15.12 -14.36 -3.78
CA PHE A 326 -15.76 -14.70 -5.04
C PHE A 326 -15.70 -13.63 -6.11
N ARG A 327 -15.74 -14.05 -7.38
CA ARG A 327 -15.70 -13.13 -8.54
C ARG A 327 -14.49 -12.20 -8.55
N ASN A 328 -13.41 -12.51 -7.83
CA ASN A 328 -12.19 -11.72 -7.86
C ASN A 328 -11.28 -12.17 -9.00
N THR A 329 -10.50 -11.25 -9.54
CA THR A 329 -9.36 -11.56 -10.39
C THR A 329 -8.09 -11.41 -9.58
N VAL A 330 -7.41 -12.52 -9.33
CA VAL A 330 -6.16 -12.60 -8.58
C VAL A 330 -5.08 -13.03 -9.55
N ALA A 331 -4.28 -12.08 -10.03
CA ALA A 331 -3.37 -12.32 -11.15
C ALA A 331 -1.96 -11.78 -10.96
N LEU A 332 -0.96 -12.44 -11.55
CA LEU A 332 0.43 -11.95 -11.56
C LEU A 332 1.01 -11.69 -10.16
N ASN A 333 0.50 -12.38 -9.13
CA ASN A 333 1.04 -12.29 -7.77
C ASN A 333 2.07 -13.39 -7.55
N GLY A 334 3.02 -13.18 -6.63
CA GLY A 334 3.98 -14.23 -6.24
C GLY A 334 3.26 -15.47 -5.66
N ALA A 335 2.32 -15.24 -4.75
CA ALA A 335 1.30 -16.22 -4.39
C ALA A 335 -0.09 -15.62 -4.64
N GLY A 336 -0.97 -16.30 -5.37
CA GLY A 336 -2.34 -15.84 -5.57
C GLY A 336 -3.09 -15.79 -4.24
N VAL A 337 -3.13 -16.93 -3.54
CA VAL A 337 -3.72 -17.05 -2.21
C VAL A 337 -2.73 -17.67 -1.23
N SER A 338 -2.68 -17.17 0.01
CA SER A 338 -1.90 -17.74 1.12
C SER A 338 -2.83 -18.07 2.27
N LEU A 339 -2.87 -19.34 2.70
CA LEU A 339 -3.81 -19.82 3.72
C LEU A 339 -3.07 -20.32 4.97
N TYR A 340 -3.44 -19.84 6.14
CA TYR A 340 -2.99 -20.40 7.43
C TYR A 340 -3.83 -21.61 7.85
N PRO A 341 -3.31 -22.48 8.73
CA PRO A 341 -4.04 -23.65 9.22
C PRO A 341 -5.38 -23.34 9.91
N SER A 342 -5.55 -22.13 10.43
CA SER A 342 -6.79 -21.59 11.01
C SER A 342 -7.90 -21.35 9.96
N THR A 343 -7.57 -21.35 8.67
CA THR A 343 -8.49 -20.85 7.63
C THR A 343 -9.63 -21.80 7.31
N HIS A 344 -10.83 -21.23 7.28
CA HIS A 344 -12.07 -21.84 6.79
C HIS A 344 -12.79 -20.86 5.85
N ALA A 345 -12.48 -20.91 4.56
CA ALA A 345 -13.03 -20.02 3.55
C ALA A 345 -13.62 -20.76 2.35
N THR A 346 -14.57 -20.09 1.68
CA THR A 346 -15.22 -20.58 0.46
C THR A 346 -14.84 -19.69 -0.72
N PHE A 347 -14.23 -20.30 -1.74
CA PHE A 347 -13.76 -19.66 -2.97
C PHE A 347 -14.60 -20.12 -4.16
N PHE A 348 -15.21 -19.19 -4.90
CA PHE A 348 -15.98 -19.53 -6.10
C PHE A 348 -16.04 -18.38 -7.12
N ALA A 349 -16.18 -18.70 -8.39
CA ALA A 349 -16.22 -17.76 -9.51
C ALA A 349 -15.01 -16.80 -9.59
N ASN A 350 -13.89 -17.09 -8.92
CA ASN A 350 -12.68 -16.30 -9.02
C ASN A 350 -11.88 -16.69 -10.27
N SER A 351 -11.02 -15.79 -10.73
CA SER A 351 -10.01 -16.09 -11.75
C SER A 351 -8.62 -15.97 -11.15
N PHE A 352 -7.92 -17.09 -11.05
CA PHE A 352 -6.52 -17.18 -10.62
C PHE A 352 -5.62 -17.26 -11.86
N VAL A 353 -4.94 -16.16 -12.18
CA VAL A 353 -4.30 -15.98 -13.50
C VAL A 353 -2.82 -15.68 -13.36
N GLU A 354 -1.97 -16.58 -13.84
CA GLU A 354 -0.52 -16.37 -13.93
C GLU A 354 0.13 -15.91 -12.61
N ASN A 355 -0.37 -16.40 -11.48
CA ASN A 355 0.35 -16.29 -10.21
C ASN A 355 1.52 -17.30 -10.21
N THR A 356 2.65 -16.95 -9.60
CA THR A 356 3.81 -17.86 -9.55
C THR A 356 3.46 -19.15 -8.78
N VAL A 357 2.68 -19.01 -7.71
CA VAL A 357 1.97 -20.09 -7.03
C VAL A 357 0.51 -19.70 -6.91
N GLN A 358 -0.42 -20.54 -7.38
CA GLN A 358 -1.86 -20.20 -7.31
C GLN A 358 -2.34 -20.14 -5.86
N VAL A 359 -2.05 -21.18 -5.05
CA VAL A 359 -2.43 -21.25 -3.63
C VAL A 359 -1.29 -21.85 -2.81
N ALA A 360 -0.89 -21.18 -1.74
CA ALA A 360 0.15 -21.60 -0.82
C ALA A 360 -0.39 -21.82 0.59
N ALA A 361 0.10 -22.85 1.28
CA ALA A 361 -0.18 -23.11 2.70
C ALA A 361 0.92 -22.55 3.60
N GLN A 362 0.53 -21.93 4.71
CA GLN A 362 1.40 -21.40 5.77
C GLN A 362 1.51 -22.39 6.93
N GLY A 363 1.85 -23.65 6.63
CA GLY A 363 1.97 -24.72 7.62
C GLY A 363 1.22 -25.99 7.21
N SER A 364 1.20 -26.98 8.10
CA SER A 364 0.44 -28.22 7.92
C SER A 364 -1.03 -28.05 8.30
N GLY A 365 -1.93 -28.83 7.68
CA GLY A 365 -3.34 -28.90 8.09
C GLY A 365 -4.27 -27.89 7.43
N VAL A 366 -3.86 -27.26 6.32
CA VAL A 366 -4.73 -26.42 5.49
C VAL A 366 -5.62 -27.26 4.56
N ALA A 367 -5.10 -28.40 4.09
CA ALA A 367 -5.80 -29.30 3.17
C ALA A 367 -7.15 -29.75 3.75
N GLY A 368 -8.20 -29.74 2.92
CA GLY A 368 -9.54 -30.18 3.29
C GLY A 368 -10.36 -29.21 4.17
N LYS A 369 -9.81 -28.07 4.61
CA LYS A 369 -10.53 -27.10 5.45
C LYS A 369 -11.32 -26.03 4.67
N ASN A 370 -10.97 -25.84 3.41
CA ASN A 370 -11.49 -24.78 2.55
C ASN A 370 -12.35 -25.36 1.42
N ALA A 371 -13.39 -24.63 1.03
CA ALA A 371 -14.24 -24.98 -0.11
C ALA A 371 -13.82 -24.20 -1.35
N TRP A 372 -13.73 -24.89 -2.49
CA TRP A 372 -13.30 -24.31 -3.78
C TRP A 372 -14.44 -24.25 -4.80
N SER A 373 -15.67 -24.39 -4.32
CA SER A 373 -16.88 -24.22 -5.11
C SER A 373 -18.05 -23.91 -4.19
N PHE A 374 -19.03 -23.17 -4.68
CA PHE A 374 -20.27 -22.88 -3.97
C PHE A 374 -21.44 -22.94 -4.94
N GLU A 375 -22.55 -23.56 -4.53
CA GLU A 375 -23.79 -23.66 -5.33
C GLU A 375 -23.57 -24.09 -6.80
N GLY A 376 -22.66 -25.06 -7.02
CA GLY A 376 -22.39 -25.59 -8.37
C GLY A 376 -21.44 -24.74 -9.22
N VAL A 377 -20.75 -23.75 -8.63
CA VAL A 377 -19.79 -22.91 -9.34
C VAL A 377 -18.41 -23.02 -8.68
N GLY A 378 -17.39 -23.45 -9.43
CA GLY A 378 -15.98 -23.44 -9.01
C GLY A 378 -15.23 -22.20 -9.49
N ASN A 379 -13.92 -22.30 -9.71
CA ASN A 379 -13.05 -21.18 -10.06
C ASN A 379 -12.34 -21.39 -11.41
N TYR A 380 -11.91 -20.30 -12.04
CA TYR A 380 -11.03 -20.34 -13.21
C TYR A 380 -9.56 -20.36 -12.77
N TRP A 381 -8.76 -21.21 -13.41
CA TRP A 381 -7.34 -21.39 -13.14
C TRP A 381 -6.56 -21.36 -14.45
N SER A 382 -5.63 -20.41 -14.61
CA SER A 382 -4.88 -20.26 -15.87
C SER A 382 -3.98 -21.45 -16.22
N ASP A 383 -3.60 -22.24 -15.23
CA ASP A 383 -2.76 -23.44 -15.33
C ASP A 383 -3.57 -24.73 -15.40
N TYR A 384 -4.91 -24.67 -15.38
CA TYR A 384 -5.75 -25.84 -15.60
C TYR A 384 -5.55 -26.41 -17.01
N ARG A 385 -5.23 -27.70 -17.08
CA ARG A 385 -4.97 -28.45 -18.33
C ARG A 385 -6.03 -29.54 -18.60
N GLY A 386 -7.16 -29.48 -17.90
CA GLY A 386 -8.27 -30.39 -18.16
C GLY A 386 -9.02 -30.04 -19.44
N TYR A 387 -10.13 -30.72 -19.65
CA TYR A 387 -10.96 -30.62 -20.84
C TYR A 387 -12.43 -30.55 -20.44
N ASP A 388 -13.26 -30.09 -21.37
CA ASP A 388 -14.72 -29.96 -21.25
C ASP A 388 -15.34 -30.62 -22.49
N LEU A 389 -15.70 -31.89 -22.37
CA LEU A 389 -16.27 -32.69 -23.46
C LEU A 389 -17.75 -32.39 -23.68
N ALA A 390 -18.46 -31.98 -22.64
CA ALA A 390 -19.90 -31.74 -22.69
C ALA A 390 -20.22 -30.28 -23.11
N GLY A 391 -19.26 -29.36 -23.02
CA GLY A 391 -19.29 -28.02 -23.59
C GLY A 391 -20.03 -26.98 -22.75
N GLU A 392 -20.26 -27.25 -21.46
CA GLU A 392 -20.95 -26.37 -20.51
C GLU A 392 -20.07 -25.26 -19.92
N GLY A 393 -18.77 -25.26 -20.22
CA GLY A 393 -17.81 -24.29 -19.69
C GLY A 393 -17.25 -24.65 -18.32
N VAL A 394 -17.48 -25.88 -17.85
CA VAL A 394 -16.90 -26.47 -16.64
C VAL A 394 -16.03 -27.65 -17.06
N GLY A 395 -14.85 -27.80 -16.46
CA GLY A 395 -13.95 -28.91 -16.78
C GLY A 395 -14.40 -30.24 -16.17
N ASP A 396 -14.33 -31.32 -16.95
CA ASP A 396 -14.70 -32.68 -16.55
C ASP A 396 -13.74 -33.30 -15.53
N MET A 397 -12.54 -32.72 -15.38
CA MET A 397 -11.49 -33.19 -14.47
C MET A 397 -11.31 -32.20 -13.32
N PRO A 398 -11.25 -32.65 -12.05
CA PRO A 398 -10.96 -31.75 -10.94
C PRO A 398 -9.61 -31.04 -11.10
N TYR A 399 -9.55 -29.77 -10.73
CA TYR A 399 -8.30 -29.04 -10.54
C TYR A 399 -7.74 -29.32 -9.14
N ALA A 400 -6.42 -29.54 -9.05
CA ALA A 400 -5.73 -29.75 -7.79
C ALA A 400 -4.37 -29.04 -7.77
N SER A 401 -4.09 -28.32 -6.67
CA SER A 401 -2.85 -27.56 -6.41
C SER A 401 -2.41 -27.75 -4.95
N GLY A 402 -1.16 -27.39 -4.63
CA GLY A 402 -0.49 -27.64 -3.35
C GLY A 402 0.63 -28.67 -3.42
N ARG A 403 1.31 -28.77 -4.56
CA ARG A 403 2.25 -29.85 -4.91
C ARG A 403 3.70 -29.48 -4.59
N SER A 404 4.58 -30.47 -4.50
CA SER A 404 5.95 -30.33 -3.96
C SER A 404 6.82 -29.26 -4.64
N VAL A 405 6.51 -28.91 -5.89
CA VAL A 405 7.23 -27.90 -6.67
C VAL A 405 6.86 -26.47 -6.31
N GLU A 406 5.60 -26.22 -5.94
CA GLU A 406 5.15 -24.91 -5.46
C GLU A 406 5.82 -24.57 -4.11
N VAL A 407 6.05 -25.59 -3.26
CA VAL A 407 6.82 -25.45 -2.01
C VAL A 407 8.28 -25.06 -2.28
N LEU A 408 8.89 -25.62 -3.33
CA LEU A 408 10.26 -25.26 -3.73
C LEU A 408 10.34 -23.82 -4.23
N LEU A 409 9.40 -23.37 -5.07
CA LEU A 409 9.34 -21.98 -5.55
C LEU A 409 9.17 -20.99 -4.41
N ARG A 410 8.35 -21.33 -3.41
CA ARG A 410 8.20 -20.52 -2.21
C ARG A 410 9.51 -20.40 -1.42
N ARG A 411 10.23 -21.50 -1.21
CA ARG A 411 11.46 -21.53 -0.39
C ARG A 411 12.67 -20.94 -1.12
N ALA A 412 12.68 -20.99 -2.44
CA ALA A 412 13.76 -20.46 -3.26
C ALA A 412 13.19 -19.61 -4.40
N PRO A 413 12.78 -18.36 -4.13
CA PRO A 413 12.22 -17.45 -5.13
C PRO A 413 13.15 -17.23 -6.34
N VAL A 414 14.48 -17.39 -6.16
CA VAL A 414 15.47 -17.35 -7.25
C VAL A 414 15.18 -18.37 -8.37
N LEU A 415 14.44 -19.43 -8.07
CA LEU A 415 14.03 -20.45 -9.04
C LEU A 415 12.82 -20.03 -9.89
N GLU A 416 12.17 -18.90 -9.60
CA GLU A 416 11.03 -18.39 -10.37
C GLU A 416 11.37 -18.19 -11.85
N ALA A 417 12.56 -17.67 -12.15
CA ALA A 417 13.05 -17.54 -13.53
C ALA A 417 13.17 -18.89 -14.26
N LEU A 418 13.21 -20.00 -13.52
CA LEU A 418 13.26 -21.37 -14.03
C LEU A 418 11.89 -22.06 -13.99
N ALA A 419 10.89 -21.49 -13.32
CA ALA A 419 9.57 -22.10 -13.09
C ALA A 419 8.82 -22.39 -14.38
N SER A 420 9.01 -21.54 -15.40
CA SER A 420 8.44 -21.71 -16.75
C SER A 420 9.26 -22.64 -17.66
N GLY A 421 10.40 -23.16 -17.16
CA GLY A 421 11.29 -24.03 -17.91
C GLY A 421 10.84 -25.50 -17.93
N PRO A 422 11.19 -26.26 -19.00
CA PRO A 422 10.79 -27.66 -19.14
C PRO A 422 11.32 -28.58 -18.03
N ALA A 423 12.46 -28.25 -17.42
CA ALA A 423 13.02 -28.98 -16.30
C ALA A 423 12.14 -28.90 -15.04
N PHE A 424 11.53 -27.74 -14.80
CA PHE A 424 10.64 -27.52 -13.66
C PHE A 424 9.31 -28.25 -13.84
N GLY A 425 8.77 -28.25 -15.07
CA GLY A 425 7.60 -29.05 -15.42
C GLY A 425 7.82 -30.55 -15.24
N LEU A 426 9.01 -31.07 -15.61
CA LEU A 426 9.37 -32.47 -15.38
C LEU A 426 9.47 -32.80 -13.88
N LEU A 427 10.09 -31.91 -13.10
CA LEU A 427 10.22 -32.09 -11.65
C LEU A 427 8.86 -32.10 -10.97
N GLY A 428 7.91 -31.27 -11.45
CA GLY A 428 6.49 -31.31 -11.05
C GLY A 428 5.86 -32.67 -11.31
N ALA A 429 5.94 -33.13 -12.56
CA ALA A 429 5.35 -34.42 -12.96
C ALA A 429 5.94 -35.61 -12.17
N VAL A 430 7.24 -35.59 -11.85
CA VAL A 430 7.88 -36.61 -11.01
C VAL A 430 7.42 -36.49 -9.57
N ALA A 431 7.47 -35.30 -8.97
CA ALA A 431 7.07 -35.13 -7.59
C ALA A 431 5.61 -35.53 -7.36
N ASP A 432 4.72 -35.20 -8.29
CA ASP A 432 3.29 -35.55 -8.23
C ASP A 432 3.02 -37.05 -8.29
N ARG A 433 3.94 -37.81 -8.91
CA ARG A 433 3.79 -39.26 -9.06
C ARG A 433 4.30 -40.04 -7.86
N TRP A 434 5.27 -39.50 -7.11
CA TRP A 434 6.08 -40.23 -6.13
C TRP A 434 6.07 -39.62 -4.71
N VAL A 435 5.65 -38.36 -4.54
CA VAL A 435 5.52 -37.69 -3.25
C VAL A 435 4.04 -37.39 -3.02
N GLU A 436 3.33 -38.34 -2.42
CA GLU A 436 1.91 -38.22 -2.11
C GLU A 436 1.74 -37.21 -0.96
N ARG A 437 1.20 -36.02 -1.27
CA ARG A 437 0.75 -35.04 -0.29
C ARG A 437 -0.68 -34.67 -0.61
N ASP A 438 -1.48 -34.53 0.43
CA ASP A 438 -2.85 -34.06 0.27
C ASP A 438 -2.85 -32.67 -0.39
N PRO A 439 -3.59 -32.48 -1.48
CA PRO A 439 -3.64 -31.21 -2.18
C PRO A 439 -4.28 -30.14 -1.29
N ILE A 440 -3.72 -28.92 -1.33
CA ILE A 440 -4.27 -27.76 -0.64
C ILE A 440 -5.61 -27.35 -1.30
N VAL A 441 -5.69 -27.53 -2.62
CA VAL A 441 -6.84 -27.18 -3.46
C VAL A 441 -7.40 -28.43 -4.10
N VAL A 442 -8.71 -28.61 -4.00
CA VAL A 442 -9.46 -29.54 -4.86
C VAL A 442 -10.72 -28.81 -5.32
N ASP A 443 -10.68 -28.29 -6.54
CA ASP A 443 -11.84 -27.69 -7.21
C ASP A 443 -12.42 -28.71 -8.18
N ARG A 444 -13.64 -29.18 -7.91
CA ARG A 444 -14.33 -30.17 -8.72
C ARG A 444 -15.10 -29.58 -9.89
N LEU A 445 -15.23 -28.24 -9.93
CA LEU A 445 -16.01 -27.53 -10.93
C LEU A 445 -15.17 -26.41 -11.56
N PRO A 446 -13.94 -26.70 -12.03
CA PRO A 446 -13.06 -25.67 -12.56
C PRO A 446 -13.70 -25.05 -13.81
N LEU A 447 -13.72 -23.72 -13.88
CA LEU A 447 -14.28 -23.00 -15.01
C LEU A 447 -13.28 -23.01 -16.18
N MET A 448 -13.77 -23.20 -17.40
CA MET A 448 -12.96 -23.18 -18.61
C MET A 448 -12.58 -21.75 -19.06
N ARG A 449 -13.30 -20.74 -18.57
CA ARG A 449 -13.09 -19.32 -18.87
C ARG A 449 -13.27 -18.46 -17.62
N PRO A 450 -12.56 -17.32 -17.53
CA PRO A 450 -12.74 -16.39 -16.42
C PRO A 450 -14.13 -15.74 -16.46
N VAL A 451 -14.72 -15.53 -15.28
CA VAL A 451 -16.05 -14.89 -15.07
C VAL A 451 -15.99 -13.65 -14.17
N SER A 452 -14.78 -13.28 -13.75
CA SER A 452 -14.50 -12.12 -12.89
C SER A 452 -14.06 -10.89 -13.72
N PRO A 453 -14.01 -9.68 -13.14
CA PRO A 453 -13.59 -8.47 -13.85
C PRO A 453 -12.20 -8.60 -14.46
N ALA A 454 -11.97 -8.09 -15.67
CA ALA A 454 -10.66 -8.19 -16.30
C ALA A 454 -9.58 -7.43 -15.50
N ALA A 455 -8.40 -8.03 -15.35
CA ALA A 455 -7.22 -7.29 -14.93
C ALA A 455 -6.87 -6.27 -16.02
N ALA A 456 -6.59 -5.02 -15.65
CA ALA A 456 -6.05 -4.05 -16.61
C ALA A 456 -4.71 -4.57 -17.11
N THR A 457 -4.58 -4.79 -18.42
CA THR A 457 -3.29 -5.13 -19.03
C THR A 457 -2.31 -3.96 -18.78
N PRO A 458 -1.12 -4.20 -18.20
CA PRO A 458 -0.11 -3.15 -18.11
C PRO A 458 0.18 -2.64 -19.53
N SER A 459 0.25 -1.32 -19.71
CA SER A 459 0.53 -0.75 -21.04
C SER A 459 1.88 -1.27 -21.51
N SER A 460 1.88 -2.09 -22.55
CA SER A 460 3.03 -2.81 -23.10
C SER A 460 3.99 -1.91 -23.89
N ALA A 461 4.18 -0.67 -23.47
CA ALA A 461 5.01 0.30 -24.19
C ALA A 461 6.53 0.05 -24.01
N THR A 462 6.97 -0.72 -23.01
CA THR A 462 8.40 -0.88 -22.70
C THR A 462 8.93 -2.33 -22.78
N ALA A 463 8.08 -3.35 -22.74
CA ALA A 463 8.52 -4.76 -22.77
C ALA A 463 8.95 -5.25 -24.16
N ALA A 464 8.38 -4.70 -25.23
CA ALA A 464 8.72 -5.11 -26.61
C ALA A 464 10.17 -4.77 -27.01
N GLY A 465 10.77 -3.73 -26.39
CA GLY A 465 12.14 -3.29 -26.71
C GLY A 465 13.25 -4.16 -26.13
N LEU A 466 13.04 -4.79 -24.96
CA LEU A 466 14.06 -5.59 -24.29
C LEU A 466 14.11 -7.05 -24.74
N LEU A 467 12.95 -7.65 -25.07
CA LEU A 467 12.91 -9.03 -25.55
C LEU A 467 13.52 -9.19 -26.95
N GLY A 468 13.42 -8.16 -27.81
CA GLY A 468 14.07 -8.14 -29.12
C GLY A 468 15.61 -8.12 -29.05
N ALA A 469 16.18 -7.45 -28.05
CA ALA A 469 17.63 -7.34 -27.87
C ALA A 469 18.25 -8.61 -27.26
N LEU A 470 17.56 -9.27 -26.33
CA LEU A 470 18.04 -10.48 -25.67
C LEU A 470 17.86 -11.76 -26.52
N GLY A 471 16.79 -11.83 -27.33
CA GLY A 471 16.54 -12.99 -28.20
C GLY A 471 17.59 -13.19 -29.31
N LEU A 472 18.09 -12.09 -29.90
CA LEU A 472 19.13 -12.15 -30.93
C LEU A 472 20.52 -12.41 -30.36
N GLY A 473 20.85 -11.88 -29.18
CA GLY A 473 22.15 -12.11 -28.53
C GLY A 473 22.33 -13.54 -28.01
N GLY A 474 21.28 -14.12 -27.41
CA GLY A 474 21.33 -15.47 -26.83
C GLY A 474 21.47 -16.59 -27.87
N LEU A 475 20.80 -16.46 -29.02
CA LEU A 475 20.86 -17.46 -30.09
C LEU A 475 22.24 -17.48 -30.80
N VAL A 476 22.90 -16.33 -30.93
CA VAL A 476 24.25 -16.26 -31.52
C VAL A 476 25.30 -16.87 -30.58
N ALA A 477 25.19 -16.65 -29.27
CA ALA A 477 26.10 -17.24 -28.28
C ALA A 477 25.96 -18.78 -28.19
N ALA A 478 24.74 -19.30 -28.23
CA ALA A 478 24.49 -20.74 -28.23
C ALA A 478 24.97 -21.43 -29.51
N GLY A 479 24.83 -20.78 -30.67
CA GLY A 479 25.34 -21.29 -31.95
C GLY A 479 26.88 -21.40 -32.01
N LEU A 480 27.59 -20.43 -31.42
CA LEU A 480 29.06 -20.43 -31.38
C LEU A 480 29.62 -21.49 -30.42
N ALA A 481 28.94 -21.77 -29.30
CA ALA A 481 29.33 -22.83 -28.36
C ALA A 481 29.20 -24.23 -28.98
N VAL A 482 28.16 -24.49 -29.77
CA VAL A 482 27.95 -25.78 -30.44
C VAL A 482 28.95 -25.99 -31.59
N ALA A 483 29.36 -24.93 -32.29
CA ALA A 483 30.38 -25.00 -33.35
C ALA A 483 31.79 -25.31 -32.79
N ALA A 484 32.11 -24.85 -31.57
CA ALA A 484 33.39 -25.14 -30.91
C ALA A 484 33.54 -26.62 -30.50
N ILE A 485 32.44 -27.31 -30.22
CA ILE A 485 32.43 -28.72 -29.78
C ILE A 485 32.54 -29.69 -30.98
N ARG A 486 32.28 -29.24 -32.22
CA ARG A 486 32.26 -30.09 -33.41
C ARG A 486 33.55 -30.13 -34.25
N ARG A 487 34.68 -29.60 -33.78
CA ARG A 487 35.94 -29.77 -34.52
C ARG A 487 36.40 -31.24 -34.49
N PRO A 488 36.57 -31.90 -35.66
CA PRO A 488 37.01 -33.29 -35.70
C PRO A 488 38.49 -33.39 -35.28
N LEU A 489 38.79 -34.36 -34.42
CA LEU A 489 40.15 -34.76 -34.08
C LEU A 489 40.85 -35.24 -35.36
N GLY A 490 41.82 -34.47 -35.86
CA GLY A 490 42.65 -34.84 -37.00
C GLY A 490 43.58 -36.03 -36.69
N PRO A 491 44.00 -36.81 -37.69
CA PRO A 491 44.71 -38.06 -37.46
C PRO A 491 46.20 -37.84 -37.18
N GLY A 492 46.68 -38.47 -36.11
CA GLY A 492 47.97 -39.15 -36.05
C GLY A 492 49.24 -38.32 -35.76
N ARG A 493 50.02 -38.80 -34.79
CA ARG A 493 51.46 -39.05 -35.03
C ARG A 493 52.00 -40.08 -34.05
N ALA A 494 52.34 -41.25 -34.59
CA ALA A 494 53.22 -42.22 -33.96
C ALA A 494 54.60 -41.58 -33.69
N ARG A 495 55.18 -41.83 -32.52
CA ARG A 495 56.61 -41.68 -32.27
C ARG A 495 57.17 -42.99 -31.73
N ARG A 496 58.09 -43.55 -32.52
CA ARG A 496 59.08 -44.56 -32.15
C ARG A 496 60.20 -43.93 -31.31
N GLY A 497 60.83 -44.76 -30.48
CA GLY A 497 62.10 -44.53 -29.75
C GLY A 497 61.85 -44.51 -28.25
N VAL A 498 62.39 -45.40 -27.41
CA VAL A 498 63.49 -46.39 -27.50
C VAL A 498 63.03 -47.67 -26.80
#